data_AF-A0A5C4T5W9-F1
#
_entry.id   AF-A0A5C4T5W9-F1
#
_cell.length_a   1.000
_cell.length_b   1.000
_cell.length_c   1.000
_cell.angle_alpha   90.00
_cell.angle_beta   90.00
_cell.angle_gamma   90.00
#
_symmetry.space_group_name_H-M   'P 1'
#
loop_
_entity.id
_entity.type
_entity.pdbx_description
1 polymer ?
#
loop_
_entity_poly.entity_id
_entity_poly.type
_entity_poly.pdbx_seq_one_letter_code
_entity_poly.pdbx_strand_id
1 'polypeptide(L)'
;MTNQTTVSNHNLNTEADIRPYRINIPQAALDPSTTPVGVAVFQQSDVAIRYAAQQNNNIVHWSEYDRGTHFPGIDAPDLLISDVRQFFRSLRSR
;
A
#
# COMPACT_ATOMS: atom_id res chain seq x y z
N MET A 1 -42.31 19.97 17.71
CA MET A 1 -41.36 19.97 16.58
C MET A 1 -40.14 20.76 17.04
N THR A 2 -38.93 20.27 17.28
CA THR A 2 -38.31 18.93 17.33
C THR A 2 -37.06 19.14 18.19
N ASN A 3 -36.81 18.26 19.16
CA ASN A 3 -35.66 18.31 20.05
C ASN A 3 -34.37 17.99 19.29
N GLN A 4 -33.29 18.72 19.53
CA GLN A 4 -31.93 18.21 19.32
C GLN A 4 -31.16 18.30 20.64
N THR A 5 -30.97 17.12 21.22
CA THR A 5 -30.15 16.84 22.39
C THR A 5 -28.68 16.87 21.98
N THR A 6 -27.92 17.85 22.46
CA THR A 6 -26.46 17.84 22.40
C THR A 6 -25.96 16.72 23.29
N VAL A 7 -25.55 15.60 22.70
CA VAL A 7 -24.91 14.50 23.42
C VAL A 7 -23.45 14.89 23.64
N SER A 8 -23.09 15.16 24.89
CA SER A 8 -21.72 15.39 25.33
C SER A 8 -20.85 14.19 24.98
N ASN A 9 -19.86 14.38 24.10
CA ASN A 9 -18.79 13.41 23.89
C ASN A 9 -17.92 13.40 25.14
N HIS A 10 -18.01 12.31 25.91
CA HIS A 10 -17.22 12.08 27.11
C HIS A 10 -15.81 11.67 26.68
N ASN A 11 -14.95 12.66 26.47
CA ASN A 11 -13.54 12.46 26.16
C ASN A 11 -12.84 12.06 27.45
N LEU A 12 -12.80 10.76 27.76
CA LEU A 12 -11.99 10.21 28.85
C LEU A 12 -10.50 10.28 28.47
N ASN A 13 -9.94 11.48 28.51
CA ASN A 13 -8.49 11.69 28.55
C ASN A 13 -8.11 11.88 30.01
N THR A 14 -8.10 10.81 30.79
CA THR A 14 -7.49 10.84 32.12
C THR A 14 -5.98 10.76 31.94
N GLU A 15 -5.29 11.74 32.51
CA GLU A 15 -3.86 11.92 32.57
C GLU A 15 -3.11 10.64 32.97
N ALA A 16 -2.21 10.18 32.11
CA ALA A 16 -0.81 9.93 32.44
C ALA A 16 -0.09 9.36 31.21
N ASP A 17 1.20 9.68 31.12
CA ASP A 17 2.25 8.88 30.50
C ASP A 17 2.70 9.22 29.06
N ILE A 18 3.90 9.84 29.04
CA ILE A 18 4.94 9.91 27.99
C ILE A 18 4.55 10.55 26.63
N ARG A 19 4.91 11.83 26.45
CA ARG A 19 5.08 12.41 25.09
C ARG A 19 6.40 13.17 24.93
N PRO A 20 7.48 12.50 24.47
CA PRO A 20 8.46 13.16 23.64
C PRO A 20 8.29 12.68 22.19
N TYR A 21 8.14 13.64 21.27
CA TYR A 21 8.09 13.48 19.80
C TYR A 21 6.74 13.07 19.17
N ARG A 22 5.84 14.04 18.99
CA ARG A 22 4.89 14.01 17.87
C ARG A 22 5.61 14.56 16.63
N ILE A 23 6.20 13.69 15.81
CA ILE A 23 6.66 14.09 14.48
C ILE A 23 5.41 14.36 13.64
N ASN A 24 5.15 15.64 13.36
CA ASN A 24 4.20 16.01 12.33
C ASN A 24 4.88 15.74 10.98
N ILE A 25 4.64 14.57 10.38
CA ILE A 25 5.05 14.33 9.00
C ILE A 25 4.03 15.10 8.15
N PRO A 26 4.38 16.23 7.53
CA PRO A 26 3.52 16.79 6.51
C PRO A 26 3.40 15.73 5.41
N GLN A 27 2.19 15.22 5.20
CA GLN A 27 1.88 14.45 4.01
C GLN A 27 1.91 15.44 2.84
N ALA A 28 3.11 15.81 2.39
CA ALA A 28 3.27 16.55 1.16
C ALA A 28 2.62 15.69 0.06
N ALA A 29 1.69 16.26 -0.70
CA ALA A 29 1.21 15.64 -1.92
C ALA A 29 2.40 15.57 -2.87
N LEU A 30 3.11 14.45 -2.86
CA LEU A 30 4.22 14.19 -3.77
C LEU A 30 3.62 13.96 -5.16
N ASP A 31 4.22 14.56 -6.19
CA ASP A 31 3.83 14.29 -7.57
C ASP A 31 3.97 12.77 -7.86
N PRO A 32 3.05 12.17 -8.62
CA PRO A 32 3.13 10.75 -8.97
C PRO A 32 4.47 10.40 -9.63
N SER A 33 5.04 9.26 -9.25
CA SER A 33 6.31 8.80 -9.81
C SER A 33 6.14 8.39 -11.27
N THR A 34 6.99 8.93 -12.15
CA THR A 34 7.04 8.56 -13.58
C THR A 34 7.87 7.31 -13.85
N THR A 35 8.71 6.88 -12.89
CA THR A 35 9.53 5.68 -13.00
C THR A 35 8.63 4.45 -13.17
N PRO A 36 8.89 3.56 -14.15
CA PRO A 36 8.10 2.34 -14.32
C PRO A 36 8.12 1.45 -13.07
N VAL A 37 6.94 1.09 -12.58
CA VAL A 37 6.75 0.22 -11.41
C VAL A 37 6.13 -1.11 -11.83
N GLY A 38 6.63 -2.21 -11.25
CA GLY A 38 6.02 -3.53 -11.34
C GLY A 38 5.51 -3.99 -9.98
N VAL A 39 4.34 -4.64 -9.95
CA VAL A 39 3.72 -5.18 -8.72
C VAL A 39 3.43 -6.66 -8.91
N ALA A 40 3.89 -7.48 -7.97
CA ALA A 40 3.54 -8.90 -7.89
C ALA A 40 2.85 -9.17 -6.55
N VAL A 41 1.59 -9.60 -6.61
CA VAL A 41 0.80 -9.95 -5.43
C VAL A 41 0.84 -11.46 -5.23
N PHE A 42 1.27 -11.87 -4.04
CA PHE A 42 1.25 -13.27 -3.60
C PHE A 42 0.17 -13.42 -2.53
N GLN A 43 -0.77 -14.35 -2.74
CA GLN A 43 -2.05 -14.47 -2.04
C GLN A 43 -3.07 -13.39 -2.42
N GLN A 44 -4.34 -13.79 -2.48
CA GLN A 44 -5.46 -12.99 -2.99
C GLN A 44 -5.41 -11.53 -2.51
N SER A 45 -5.29 -10.61 -3.47
CA SER A 45 -5.21 -9.16 -3.23
C SER A 45 -6.58 -8.52 -3.09
N ASP A 46 -6.68 -7.58 -2.15
CA ASP A 46 -7.78 -6.63 -2.06
C ASP A 46 -7.70 -5.62 -3.23
N VAL A 47 -8.81 -5.47 -3.97
CA VAL A 47 -8.95 -4.56 -5.12
C VAL A 47 -8.66 -3.10 -4.73
N ALA A 48 -8.92 -2.72 -3.47
CA ALA A 48 -8.64 -1.38 -2.97
C ALA A 48 -7.14 -1.03 -3.02
N ILE A 49 -6.27 -2.01 -2.77
CA ILE A 49 -4.81 -1.82 -2.81
C ILE A 49 -4.36 -1.50 -4.22
N ARG A 50 -4.93 -2.18 -5.24
CA ARG A 50 -4.62 -1.90 -6.64
C ARG A 50 -5.01 -0.49 -7.04
N TYR A 51 -6.21 -0.05 -6.67
CA TYR A 51 -6.67 1.30 -6.97
C TYR A 51 -5.77 2.34 -6.33
N ALA A 52 -5.47 2.21 -5.03
CA ALA A 52 -4.58 3.13 -4.32
C ALA A 52 -3.17 3.16 -4.91
N ALA A 53 -2.62 2.01 -5.30
CA ALA A 53 -1.29 1.92 -5.89
C ALA A 53 -1.19 2.63 -7.25
N GLN A 54 -2.24 2.56 -8.08
CA GLN A 54 -2.28 3.17 -9.40
C GLN A 54 -2.41 4.69 -9.37
N GLN A 55 -2.98 5.29 -8.31
CA GLN A 55 -3.15 6.75 -8.23
C GLN A 55 -1.81 7.51 -8.18
N ASN A 56 -0.79 6.91 -7.57
CA ASN A 56 0.47 7.62 -7.25
C ASN A 56 1.70 7.06 -7.99
N ASN A 57 1.54 6.00 -8.79
CA ASN A 57 2.67 5.30 -9.42
C ASN A 57 2.38 4.97 -10.89
N ASN A 58 3.41 5.08 -11.73
CA ASN A 58 3.40 4.55 -13.09
C ASN A 58 3.55 3.01 -13.11
N ILE A 59 2.47 2.30 -12.74
CA ILE A 59 2.44 0.84 -12.74
C ILE A 59 2.31 0.35 -14.19
N VAL A 60 3.35 -0.33 -14.68
CA VAL A 60 3.39 -0.88 -16.06
C VAL A 60 3.37 -2.40 -16.11
N HIS A 61 3.43 -3.07 -14.95
CA HIS A 61 3.43 -4.52 -14.81
C HIS A 61 2.67 -4.91 -13.53
N TRP A 62 1.75 -5.85 -13.64
CA TRP A 62 0.94 -6.34 -12.53
C TRP A 62 0.69 -7.84 -12.69
N SER A 63 1.07 -8.60 -11.66
CA SER A 63 0.89 -10.05 -11.61
C SER A 63 0.26 -10.46 -10.28
N GLU A 64 -0.59 -11.48 -10.30
CA GLU A 64 -1.22 -12.05 -9.10
C GLU A 64 -0.98 -13.56 -9.10
N TYR A 65 -0.63 -14.12 -7.93
CA TYR A 65 -0.27 -15.51 -7.76
C TYR A 65 -1.01 -16.13 -6.56
N ASP A 66 -1.63 -17.28 -6.79
CA ASP A 66 -2.34 -18.06 -5.75
C ASP A 66 -1.40 -18.83 -4.81
N ARG A 67 -0.10 -18.91 -5.13
CA ARG A 67 0.93 -19.57 -4.32
C ARG A 67 2.01 -18.59 -3.92
N GLY A 68 2.39 -18.63 -2.64
CA GLY A 68 3.35 -17.74 -2.01
C GLY A 68 2.74 -17.18 -0.73
N THR A 69 3.56 -16.56 0.11
CA THR A 69 3.12 -15.83 1.30
C THR A 69 3.64 -14.39 1.20
N HIS A 70 3.63 -13.67 2.32
CA HIS A 70 4.36 -12.42 2.45
C HIS A 70 5.87 -12.55 2.16
N PHE A 71 6.42 -13.78 2.22
CA PHE A 71 7.83 -14.08 1.93
C PHE A 71 7.98 -14.92 0.65
N PRO A 72 7.61 -14.40 -0.53
CA PRO A 72 7.60 -15.19 -1.77
C PRO A 72 9.01 -15.63 -2.18
N GLY A 73 10.06 -14.94 -1.75
CA GLY A 73 11.45 -15.37 -1.98
C GLY A 73 11.81 -16.69 -1.29
N ILE A 74 11.05 -17.11 -0.29
CA ILE A 74 11.25 -18.39 0.43
C ILE A 74 10.24 -19.42 -0.06
N ASP A 75 8.95 -19.05 -0.11
CA ASP A 75 7.86 -20.02 -0.31
C ASP A 75 7.44 -20.20 -1.78
N ALA A 76 7.76 -19.23 -2.64
CA ALA A 76 7.48 -19.26 -4.08
C ALA A 76 8.60 -18.63 -4.92
N PRO A 77 9.87 -19.04 -4.72
CA PRO A 77 11.02 -18.36 -5.33
C PRO A 77 10.99 -18.42 -6.86
N ASP A 78 10.47 -19.51 -7.42
CA ASP A 78 10.34 -19.71 -8.86
C ASP A 78 9.39 -18.68 -9.51
N LEU A 79 8.26 -18.39 -8.86
CA LEU A 79 7.30 -17.39 -9.31
C LEU A 79 7.87 -15.98 -9.21
N LEU A 80 8.49 -15.65 -8.07
CA LEU A 80 9.12 -14.33 -7.87
C LEU A 80 10.22 -14.07 -8.91
N ILE A 81 11.12 -15.04 -9.12
CA ILE A 81 12.22 -14.91 -10.09
C ILE A 81 11.66 -14.75 -11.51
N SER A 82 10.65 -15.54 -11.87
CA SER A 82 10.03 -15.43 -13.20
C SER A 82 9.44 -14.05 -13.44
N ASP A 83 8.69 -13.52 -12.47
CA ASP A 83 8.03 -12.22 -12.56
C ASP A 83 9.03 -11.08 -12.72
N VAL A 84 10.06 -11.04 -11.86
CA VAL A 84 11.14 -10.04 -11.94
C VAL A 84 11.81 -10.08 -13.32
N ARG A 85 12.10 -11.27 -13.83
CA ARG A 85 12.71 -11.42 -15.16
C ARG A 85 11.78 -10.95 -16.27
N GLN A 86 10.49 -11.23 -16.18
CA GLN A 86 9.49 -10.78 -17.16
C GLN A 86 9.39 -9.25 -17.17
N PHE A 87 9.29 -8.62 -15.99
CA PHE A 87 9.25 -7.17 -15.85
C PHE A 87 10.46 -6.51 -16.53
N PHE A 88 11.69 -6.87 -16.16
CA PHE A 88 12.89 -6.25 -16.73
C PHE A 88 13.12 -6.57 -18.20
N ARG A 89 12.65 -7.73 -18.69
CA ARG A 89 12.66 -8.02 -20.14
C ARG A 89 11.76 -7.07 -20.90
N SER A 90 10.55 -6.80 -20.40
CA SER A 90 9.60 -5.87 -21.05
C SER A 90 10.14 -4.44 -21.16
N LEU A 91 10.98 -4.02 -20.20
CA LEU A 91 11.61 -2.70 -20.19
C LEU A 91 12.82 -2.60 -21.12
N ARG A 92 13.47 -3.72 -21.48
CA ARG A 92 14.60 -3.73 -22.41
C ARG A 92 14.17 -3.61 -23.88
N SER A 93 12.95 -4.03 -24.20
CA SER A 93 12.38 -3.95 -25.54
C SER A 93 11.61 -2.66 -25.82
N ARG A 94 11.62 -1.71 -24.88
CA ARG A 94 11.08 -0.36 -25.06
C ARG A 94 12.20 0.60 -25.41
#